data_AF-A0A1G2F7Y1-F1
#
_entry.id   AF-A0A1G2F7Y1-F1
#
_cell.length_a   1.000
_cell.length_b   1.000
_cell.length_c   1.000
_cell.angle_alpha   90.00
_cell.angle_beta   90.00
_cell.angle_gamma   90.00
#
_symmetry.space_group_name_H-M   'P 1'
#
loop_
_entity.id
_entity.type
_entity.pdbx_description
1 polymer ?
#
loop_
_entity_poly.entity_id
_entity_poly.type
_entity_poly.pdbx_seq_one_letter_code
_entity_poly.pdbx_strand_id
1 'polypeptide(L)'
;MKPVKKGFSLIEFVIVIGILGILVAFVLVIMNSFQKERVLNASAEEIINSLRFAQSKTLASEQASSYGIYFENNKYALFRGNFFDPASPDSEIHWLPSSLIISQINLSDSTSSVAFERLTGYAGAEGTIKIEMVSDANKNKVIYIGSSGVISLASTSVDDVDRLKDSRHVHILYSQNTKSAATLTLFFPDDSHTETIDYQSYLNADKTEFNWEEILIVGGINQKLKIHSHELSDTQTLFCIHRDRRYNTKALNISLDGQNLINYNVDGGVSQGSSFWVDSPSLQ
;
A
#
# COMPACT_ATOMS: atom_id res chain seq x y z
N MET A 1 -59.26 -15.47 -44.48
CA MET A 1 -58.30 -16.55 -44.22
C MET A 1 -57.76 -16.37 -42.79
N LYS A 2 -57.86 -17.40 -41.94
CA LYS A 2 -57.27 -17.36 -40.59
C LYS A 2 -55.75 -17.54 -40.72
N PRO A 3 -54.91 -16.69 -40.12
CA PRO A 3 -53.47 -16.86 -40.22
C PRO A 3 -53.06 -18.16 -39.48
N VAL A 4 -52.40 -19.06 -40.21
CA VAL A 4 -51.76 -20.25 -39.65
C VAL A 4 -50.58 -19.77 -38.80
N LYS A 5 -50.62 -20.04 -37.49
CA LYS A 5 -49.47 -19.78 -36.61
C LYS A 5 -48.35 -20.74 -37.01
N LYS A 6 -47.27 -20.21 -37.58
CA LYS A 6 -46.06 -20.98 -37.89
C LYS A 6 -45.43 -21.45 -36.58
N GLY A 7 -45.34 -22.76 -36.38
CA GLY A 7 -44.59 -23.36 -35.26
C GLY A 7 -43.08 -23.24 -35.49
N PHE A 8 -42.30 -23.34 -34.42
CA PHE A 8 -40.84 -23.35 -34.46
C PHE A 8 -40.29 -24.56 -35.21
N SER A 9 -39.21 -24.37 -35.97
CA SER A 9 -38.47 -25.41 -36.66
C SER A 9 -37.52 -26.16 -35.70
N LEU A 10 -37.31 -27.46 -35.95
CA LEU A 10 -36.39 -28.28 -35.15
C LEU A 10 -34.98 -27.68 -35.09
N ILE A 11 -34.50 -27.11 -36.19
CA ILE A 11 -33.19 -26.47 -36.25
C ILE A 11 -33.13 -25.19 -35.40
N GLU A 12 -34.21 -24.41 -35.33
CA GLU A 12 -34.29 -23.21 -34.47
C GLU A 12 -34.22 -23.62 -33.00
N PHE A 13 -34.88 -24.72 -32.62
CA PHE A 13 -34.82 -25.24 -31.26
C PHE A 13 -33.40 -25.68 -30.85
N VAL A 14 -32.68 -26.36 -31.75
CA VAL A 14 -31.28 -26.77 -31.51
C VAL A 14 -30.36 -25.56 -31.36
N ILE A 15 -30.52 -24.54 -32.21
CA ILE A 15 -29.74 -23.30 -32.14
C ILE A 15 -30.01 -22.55 -30.83
N VAL A 16 -31.27 -22.46 -30.40
CA VAL A 16 -31.65 -21.81 -29.14
C VAL A 16 -31.05 -22.54 -27.94
N ILE A 17 -31.10 -23.87 -27.90
CA ILE A 17 -30.46 -24.66 -26.83
C ILE A 17 -28.95 -24.46 -26.84
N GLY A 18 -28.32 -24.41 -28.02
CA GLY A 18 -26.88 -24.14 -28.14
C GLY A 18 -26.50 -22.79 -27.55
N ILE A 19 -27.25 -21.74 -27.87
CA ILE A 19 -27.04 -20.40 -27.31
C ILE A 19 -27.25 -20.40 -25.80
N LEU A 20 -28.31 -21.05 -25.30
CA LEU A 20 -28.56 -21.16 -23.86
C LEU A 20 -27.43 -21.89 -23.12
N GLY A 21 -26.90 -22.97 -23.70
CA GLY A 21 -25.78 -23.70 -23.12
C GLY A 21 -24.52 -22.84 -22.99
N ILE A 22 -24.21 -22.03 -24.00
CA ILE A 22 -23.09 -21.08 -23.95
C ILE A 22 -23.31 -20.03 -22.86
N LEU A 23 -24.52 -19.46 -22.77
CA LEU A 23 -24.85 -18.47 -21.75
C LEU A 23 -24.71 -19.03 -20.32
N VAL A 24 -25.20 -20.26 -20.07
CA VAL A 24 -25.07 -20.93 -18.77
C VAL A 24 -23.59 -21.13 -18.41
N ALA A 25 -22.75 -21.55 -19.37
CA ALA A 25 -21.32 -21.72 -19.12
C ALA A 25 -20.64 -20.41 -18.67
N PHE A 26 -20.95 -19.29 -19.31
CA PHE A 26 -20.44 -17.97 -18.88
C PHE A 26 -20.86 -17.59 -17.47
N VAL A 27 -22.14 -17.82 -17.12
CA VAL A 27 -22.66 -17.51 -15.78
C VAL A 27 -21.95 -18.32 -14.71
N LEU A 28 -21.69 -19.61 -14.95
CA LEU A 28 -21.01 -20.47 -13.98
C LEU A 28 -19.57 -20.00 -13.69
N VAL A 29 -18.84 -19.56 -14.71
CA VAL A 29 -17.46 -19.04 -14.55
C VAL A 29 -17.45 -17.77 -13.70
N ILE A 30 -18.32 -16.80 -14.01
CA ILE A 30 -18.42 -15.54 -13.27
C ILE A 30 -18.90 -15.77 -11.84
N MET A 31 -19.84 -16.69 -11.64
CA MET A 31 -20.37 -16.99 -10.31
C MET A 31 -19.31 -17.60 -9.39
N ASN A 32 -18.44 -18.47 -9.91
CA ASN A 32 -17.39 -19.10 -9.11
C ASN A 32 -16.35 -18.09 -8.59
N SER A 33 -15.89 -17.15 -9.45
CA SER A 33 -14.95 -16.11 -9.00
C SER A 33 -15.57 -15.18 -7.96
N PHE A 34 -16.84 -14.80 -8.17
CA PHE A 34 -17.55 -13.91 -7.27
C PHE A 34 -17.87 -14.54 -5.90
N GLN A 35 -18.20 -15.84 -5.88
CA GLN A 35 -18.38 -16.56 -4.61
C GLN A 35 -17.07 -16.62 -3.81
N LYS A 36 -15.94 -16.92 -4.45
CA LYS A 36 -14.62 -16.96 -3.80
C LYS A 36 -14.25 -15.64 -3.15
N GLU A 37 -14.44 -14.53 -3.88
CA GLU A 37 -14.15 -13.19 -3.34
C GLU A 37 -15.07 -12.83 -2.17
N ARG A 38 -16.36 -13.17 -2.25
CA ARG A 38 -17.31 -12.96 -1.14
C ARG A 38 -16.92 -13.74 0.11
N VAL A 39 -16.50 -15.00 -0.03
CA VAL A 39 -16.05 -15.82 1.08
C VAL A 39 -14.80 -15.21 1.73
N LEU A 40 -13.82 -14.79 0.93
CA LEU A 40 -12.63 -14.11 1.44
C LEU A 40 -12.95 -12.82 2.21
N ASN A 41 -13.82 -11.97 1.66
CA ASN A 41 -14.24 -10.72 2.30
C ASN A 41 -15.00 -10.99 3.61
N ALA A 42 -15.95 -11.94 3.59
CA ALA A 42 -16.74 -12.29 4.76
C ALA A 42 -15.87 -12.85 5.89
N SER A 43 -14.93 -13.75 5.58
CA SER A 43 -14.02 -14.31 6.60
C SER A 43 -13.05 -13.26 7.15
N ALA A 44 -12.59 -12.31 6.33
CA ALA A 44 -11.76 -11.21 6.81
C ALA A 44 -12.54 -10.27 7.75
N GLU A 45 -13.79 -9.95 7.41
CA GLU A 45 -14.69 -9.18 8.28
C GLU A 45 -15.01 -9.92 9.58
N GLU A 46 -15.22 -11.24 9.51
CA GLU A 46 -15.47 -12.09 10.69
C GLU A 46 -14.30 -12.02 11.67
N ILE A 47 -13.07 -12.16 11.19
CA ILE A 47 -11.86 -12.05 12.02
C ILE A 47 -11.73 -10.65 12.63
N ILE A 48 -11.96 -9.60 11.84
CA ILE A 48 -11.96 -8.22 12.35
C ILE A 48 -13.00 -8.03 13.46
N ASN A 49 -14.20 -8.58 13.27
CA ASN A 49 -15.27 -8.50 14.25
C ASN A 49 -14.93 -9.30 15.51
N SER A 50 -14.31 -10.47 15.39
CA SER A 50 -13.82 -11.25 16.53
C SER A 50 -12.73 -10.52 17.32
N LEU A 51 -11.79 -9.85 16.63
CA LEU A 51 -10.77 -9.00 17.27
C LEU A 51 -11.42 -7.83 18.03
N ARG A 52 -12.36 -7.12 17.40
CA ARG A 52 -13.11 -6.02 18.04
C ARG A 52 -13.96 -6.51 19.20
N PHE A 53 -14.51 -7.71 19.10
CA PHE A 53 -15.27 -8.35 20.16
C PHE A 53 -14.37 -8.69 21.36
N ALA A 54 -13.19 -9.27 21.14
CA ALA A 54 -12.19 -9.51 22.19
C ALA A 54 -11.76 -8.19 22.87
N GLN A 55 -11.50 -7.15 22.09
CA GLN A 55 -11.19 -5.82 22.60
C GLN A 55 -12.34 -5.26 23.47
N SER A 56 -13.58 -5.36 23.00
CA SER A 56 -14.77 -4.92 23.73
C SER A 56 -14.95 -5.68 25.05
N LYS A 57 -14.82 -7.01 25.05
CA LYS A 57 -14.87 -7.84 26.28
C LYS A 57 -13.79 -7.44 27.29
N THR A 58 -12.59 -7.14 26.81
CA THR A 58 -11.47 -6.66 27.64
C THR A 58 -11.76 -5.30 28.26
N LEU A 59 -12.28 -4.36 27.48
CA LEU A 59 -12.63 -3.01 27.95
C LEU A 59 -13.79 -3.04 28.95
N ALA A 60 -14.77 -3.93 28.73
CA ALA A 60 -15.83 -4.21 29.68
C ALA A 60 -15.33 -4.93 30.95
N SER A 61 -14.06 -5.37 30.95
CA SER A 61 -13.45 -6.18 32.00
C SER A 61 -14.34 -7.38 32.36
N GLU A 62 -14.92 -8.02 31.34
CA GLU A 62 -15.79 -9.18 31.53
C GLU A 62 -15.03 -10.27 32.29
N GLN A 63 -15.66 -10.82 33.33
CA GLN A 63 -15.04 -11.79 34.25
C GLN A 63 -13.69 -11.33 34.84
N ALA A 64 -13.46 -10.01 34.95
CA ALA A 64 -12.22 -9.41 35.44
C ALA A 64 -10.96 -9.81 34.64
N SER A 65 -11.10 -10.15 33.35
CA SER A 65 -10.01 -10.66 32.52
C SER A 65 -9.77 -9.83 31.26
N SER A 66 -8.64 -10.09 30.62
CA SER A 66 -8.32 -9.69 29.25
C SER A 66 -8.79 -10.78 28.28
N TYR A 67 -8.95 -10.41 27.02
CA TYR A 67 -9.31 -11.32 25.95
C TYR A 67 -8.42 -11.07 24.75
N GLY A 68 -8.20 -12.12 23.97
CA GLY A 68 -7.37 -12.07 22.79
C GLY A 68 -7.78 -13.08 21.73
N ILE A 69 -7.21 -12.93 20.54
CA ILE A 69 -7.37 -13.87 19.44
C ILE A 69 -6.03 -14.55 19.17
N TYR A 70 -6.03 -15.87 19.12
CA TYR A 70 -4.92 -16.70 18.66
C TYR A 70 -5.17 -17.15 17.21
N PHE A 71 -4.14 -17.13 16.38
CA PHE A 71 -4.22 -17.45 14.95
C PHE A 71 -3.44 -18.73 14.63
N GLU A 72 -4.05 -19.60 13.83
CA GLU A 72 -3.41 -20.72 13.15
C GLU A 72 -3.79 -20.70 11.67
N ASN A 73 -3.13 -21.50 10.85
CA ASN A 73 -3.35 -21.49 9.39
C ASN A 73 -4.81 -21.71 8.97
N ASN A 74 -5.58 -22.52 9.70
CA ASN A 74 -6.95 -22.93 9.32
C ASN A 74 -8.03 -22.56 10.34
N LYS A 75 -7.67 -21.86 11.41
CA LYS A 75 -8.60 -21.44 12.46
C LYS A 75 -8.05 -20.25 13.22
N TYR A 76 -8.93 -19.57 13.94
CA TYR A 76 -8.55 -18.64 14.99
C TYR A 76 -9.36 -18.95 16.25
N ALA A 77 -8.82 -18.63 17.41
CA ALA A 77 -9.46 -18.91 18.69
C ALA A 77 -9.53 -17.66 19.56
N LEU A 78 -10.73 -17.32 20.03
CA LEU A 78 -10.92 -16.34 21.08
C LEU A 78 -10.57 -16.98 22.42
N PHE A 79 -9.63 -16.40 23.15
CA PHE A 79 -9.21 -16.88 24.46
C PHE A 79 -9.34 -15.79 25.52
N ARG A 80 -9.39 -16.24 26.77
CA ARG A 80 -9.41 -15.38 27.96
C ARG A 80 -8.05 -15.40 28.64
N GLY A 81 -7.54 -14.22 29.00
CA GLY A 81 -6.26 -14.00 29.65
C GLY A 81 -5.26 -13.28 28.75
N ASN A 82 -4.03 -13.13 29.26
CA ASN A 82 -2.95 -12.43 28.56
C ASN A 82 -2.24 -13.30 27.52
N PHE A 83 -2.35 -14.62 27.63
CA PHE A 83 -1.69 -15.58 26.76
C PHE A 83 -2.67 -16.68 26.36
N PHE A 84 -2.49 -17.21 25.16
CA PHE A 84 -3.27 -18.36 24.69
C PHE A 84 -2.84 -19.63 25.44
N ASP A 85 -3.82 -20.34 25.99
CA ASP A 85 -3.64 -21.68 26.55
C ASP A 85 -4.50 -22.68 25.76
N PRO A 86 -3.89 -23.61 24.99
CA PRO A 86 -4.62 -24.59 24.20
C PRO A 86 -5.42 -25.59 25.04
N ALA A 87 -5.12 -25.74 26.35
CA ALA A 87 -5.86 -26.60 27.27
C ALA A 87 -7.05 -25.89 27.93
N SER A 88 -7.20 -24.58 27.72
CA SER A 88 -8.28 -23.80 28.33
C SER A 88 -9.64 -24.13 27.71
N PRO A 89 -10.64 -24.55 28.51
CA PRO A 89 -11.99 -24.85 28.01
C PRO A 89 -12.78 -23.59 27.60
N ASP A 90 -12.30 -22.40 27.98
CA ASP A 90 -12.94 -21.12 27.69
C ASP A 90 -12.57 -20.55 26.31
N SER A 91 -11.78 -21.31 25.53
CA SER A 91 -11.37 -20.90 24.18
C SER A 91 -12.45 -21.22 23.15
N GLU A 92 -12.94 -20.21 22.43
CA GLU A 92 -13.91 -20.37 21.35
C GLU A 92 -13.17 -20.48 20.01
N ILE A 93 -13.27 -21.65 19.36
CA ILE A 93 -12.54 -21.96 18.12
C ILE A 93 -13.43 -21.70 16.91
N HIS A 94 -12.92 -20.90 15.97
CA HIS A 94 -13.56 -20.61 14.69
C HIS A 94 -12.72 -21.17 13.55
N TRP A 95 -13.30 -22.08 12.76
CA TRP A 95 -12.64 -22.69 11.62
C TRP A 95 -12.79 -21.82 10.37
N LEU A 96 -11.70 -21.60 9.65
CA LEU A 96 -11.78 -20.98 8.33
C LEU A 96 -12.41 -21.95 7.32
N PRO A 97 -13.15 -21.44 6.32
CA PRO A 97 -13.54 -22.22 5.17
C PRO A 97 -12.32 -22.88 4.51
N SER A 98 -12.46 -24.13 4.06
CA SER A 98 -11.36 -24.89 3.42
C SER A 98 -10.76 -24.24 2.16
N SER A 99 -11.45 -23.26 1.57
CA SER A 99 -10.95 -22.45 0.46
C SER A 99 -9.94 -21.37 0.87
N LEU A 100 -9.78 -21.11 2.17
CA LEU A 100 -8.95 -20.05 2.73
C LEU A 100 -7.87 -20.61 3.65
N ILE A 101 -6.78 -19.85 3.78
CA ILE A 101 -5.70 -20.11 4.73
C ILE A 101 -5.17 -18.78 5.27
N ILE A 102 -4.82 -18.75 6.56
CA ILE A 102 -3.97 -17.71 7.13
C ILE A 102 -2.53 -18.06 6.75
N SER A 103 -1.98 -17.34 5.77
CA SER A 103 -0.67 -17.65 5.19
C SER A 103 0.49 -16.94 5.89
N GLN A 104 0.22 -15.78 6.50
CA GLN A 104 1.24 -15.00 7.22
C GLN A 104 0.65 -14.40 8.49
N ILE A 105 1.41 -14.54 9.59
CA ILE A 105 1.11 -13.99 10.90
C ILE A 105 2.35 -13.20 11.32
N ASN A 106 2.32 -11.88 11.06
CA ASN A 106 3.43 -10.99 11.34
C ASN A 106 3.04 -10.11 12.52
N LEU A 107 3.20 -10.62 13.74
CA LEU A 107 2.94 -9.91 14.99
C LEU A 107 4.26 -9.60 15.70
N SER A 108 4.33 -8.46 16.38
CA SER A 108 5.53 -7.93 17.04
C SER A 108 6.12 -8.86 18.11
N ASP A 109 5.31 -9.75 18.70
CA ASP A 109 5.69 -10.62 19.81
C ASP A 109 5.93 -12.09 19.38
N SER A 110 5.76 -12.41 18.08
CA SER A 110 5.87 -13.76 17.50
C SER A 110 4.97 -14.85 18.11
N THR A 111 4.04 -14.50 19.01
CA THR A 111 3.20 -15.49 19.72
C THR A 111 2.03 -16.01 18.89
N SER A 112 1.84 -15.47 17.68
CA SER A 112 0.66 -15.67 16.84
C SER A 112 -0.67 -15.34 17.56
N SER A 113 -0.59 -14.55 18.63
CA SER A 113 -1.74 -14.14 19.43
C SER A 113 -1.74 -12.63 19.64
N VAL A 114 -2.93 -12.05 19.76
CA VAL A 114 -3.10 -10.66 20.16
C VAL A 114 -4.06 -10.62 21.34
N ALA A 115 -3.54 -10.32 22.53
CA ALA A 115 -4.33 -10.02 23.71
C ALA A 115 -4.48 -8.50 23.87
N PHE A 116 -5.64 -8.04 24.34
CA PHE A 116 -5.88 -6.63 24.60
C PHE A 116 -5.65 -6.28 26.07
N GLU A 117 -5.21 -5.05 26.32
CA GLU A 117 -5.00 -4.53 27.66
C GLU A 117 -6.30 -4.03 28.31
N ARG A 118 -6.48 -4.39 29.59
CA ARG A 118 -7.58 -3.89 30.43
C ARG A 118 -7.39 -2.38 30.62
N LEU A 119 -8.47 -1.60 30.44
CA LEU A 119 -8.53 -0.13 30.53
C LEU A 119 -8.23 0.65 29.24
N THR A 120 -7.17 0.31 28.50
CA THR A 120 -6.76 1.06 27.30
C THR A 120 -7.32 0.45 26.01
N GLY A 121 -7.54 -0.87 25.99
CA GLY A 121 -7.90 -1.60 24.77
C GLY A 121 -6.76 -1.66 23.75
N TYR A 122 -5.52 -1.35 24.18
CA TYR A 122 -4.33 -1.45 23.37
C TYR A 122 -4.04 -2.91 23.04
N ALA A 123 -3.52 -3.13 21.83
CA ALA A 123 -3.13 -4.45 21.40
C ALA A 123 -1.75 -4.77 21.98
N GLY A 124 -1.63 -5.90 22.70
CA GLY A 124 -0.36 -6.37 23.25
C GLY A 124 0.66 -6.79 22.17
N ALA A 125 0.19 -7.00 20.94
CA ALA A 125 1.02 -7.20 19.77
C ALA A 125 0.43 -6.46 18.56
N GLU A 126 1.27 -5.70 17.87
CA GLU A 126 0.90 -5.02 16.62
C GLU A 126 1.44 -5.78 15.41
N GLY A 127 0.80 -5.56 14.25
CA GLY A 127 1.25 -6.14 13.00
C GLY A 127 0.13 -6.52 12.05
N THR A 128 0.35 -7.56 11.26
CA THR A 128 -0.53 -7.95 10.16
C THR A 128 -0.82 -9.45 10.11
N ILE A 129 -2.06 -9.78 9.74
CA ILE A 129 -2.52 -11.14 9.48
C ILE A 129 -2.97 -11.22 8.02
N LYS A 130 -2.35 -12.08 7.22
CA LYS A 130 -2.73 -12.29 5.81
C LYS A 130 -3.59 -13.54 5.67
N ILE A 131 -4.75 -13.37 5.07
CA ILE A 131 -5.67 -14.44 4.67
C ILE A 131 -5.68 -14.50 3.15
N GLU A 132 -5.53 -15.68 2.58
CA GLU A 132 -5.53 -15.87 1.13
C GLU A 132 -6.33 -17.09 0.70
N MET A 133 -6.73 -17.09 -0.57
CA MET A 133 -7.35 -18.24 -1.21
C MET A 133 -6.31 -19.32 -1.48
N VAL A 134 -6.59 -20.56 -1.04
CA VAL A 134 -5.72 -21.72 -1.32
C VAL A 134 -5.53 -21.94 -2.83
N SER A 135 -6.56 -21.61 -3.63
CA SER A 135 -6.50 -21.77 -5.09
C SER A 135 -5.73 -20.66 -5.83
N ASP A 136 -5.51 -19.50 -5.20
CA ASP A 136 -4.84 -18.34 -5.82
C ASP A 136 -4.37 -17.35 -4.73
N ALA A 137 -3.07 -17.37 -4.42
CA ALA A 137 -2.47 -16.51 -3.39
C ALA A 137 -2.59 -15.00 -3.71
N ASN A 138 -2.86 -14.61 -4.96
CA ASN A 138 -3.09 -13.21 -5.33
C ASN A 138 -4.47 -12.71 -4.85
N LYS A 139 -5.39 -13.62 -4.53
CA LYS A 139 -6.67 -13.29 -3.91
C LYS A 139 -6.51 -13.38 -2.40
N ASN A 140 -6.08 -12.27 -1.81
CA ASN A 140 -5.81 -12.15 -0.38
C ASN A 140 -6.39 -10.88 0.24
N LYS A 141 -6.45 -10.89 1.57
CA LYS A 141 -6.75 -9.76 2.43
C LYS A 141 -5.75 -9.73 3.56
N VAL A 142 -5.30 -8.53 3.89
CA VAL A 142 -4.40 -8.30 5.01
C VAL A 142 -5.16 -7.51 6.06
N ILE A 143 -5.18 -8.01 7.29
CA ILE A 143 -5.77 -7.36 8.45
C ILE A 143 -4.63 -6.71 9.22
N TYR A 144 -4.76 -5.42 9.50
CA TYR A 144 -3.82 -4.64 10.29
C TYR A 144 -4.34 -4.45 11.71
N ILE A 145 -3.42 -4.60 12.67
CA ILE A 145 -3.66 -4.41 14.09
C ILE A 145 -2.58 -3.44 14.58
N GLY A 146 -2.99 -2.22 14.96
CA GLY A 146 -2.08 -1.24 15.54
C GLY A 146 -1.97 -1.37 17.06
N SER A 147 -0.83 -0.95 17.63
CA SER A 147 -0.60 -0.90 19.09
C SER A 147 -1.68 -0.14 19.87
N SER A 148 -2.27 0.90 19.29
CA SER A 148 -3.39 1.64 19.88
C SER A 148 -4.73 0.87 19.91
N GLY A 149 -4.77 -0.36 19.40
CA GLY A 149 -5.98 -1.18 19.29
C GLY A 149 -6.82 -0.89 18.04
N VAL A 150 -6.29 -0.14 17.07
CA VAL A 150 -6.95 0.08 15.78
C VAL A 150 -6.90 -1.21 14.96
N ILE A 151 -8.08 -1.68 14.52
CA ILE A 151 -8.23 -2.88 13.68
C ILE A 151 -8.89 -2.48 12.36
N SER A 152 -8.17 -2.69 11.26
CA SER A 152 -8.63 -2.37 9.91
C SER A 152 -8.18 -3.42 8.90
N LEU A 153 -8.82 -3.44 7.74
CA LEU A 153 -8.18 -4.06 6.57
C LEU A 153 -7.00 -3.16 6.20
N ALA A 154 -5.80 -3.73 6.17
CA ALA A 154 -4.71 -3.08 5.48
C ALA A 154 -5.18 -2.92 4.03
N SER A 155 -5.21 -1.67 3.55
CA SER A 155 -5.10 -1.44 2.13
C SER A 155 -3.86 -2.23 1.70
N THR A 156 -4.02 -3.20 0.81
CA THR A 156 -2.89 -3.84 0.16
C THR A 156 -2.01 -2.71 -0.37
N SER A 157 -0.94 -2.38 0.36
CA SER A 157 0.23 -1.79 -0.25
C SER A 157 0.63 -2.86 -1.23
N VAL A 158 0.30 -2.64 -2.50
CA VAL A 158 0.92 -3.38 -3.58
C VAL A 158 2.41 -3.26 -3.30
N ASP A 159 3.09 -4.39 -3.05
CA ASP A 159 4.54 -4.37 -2.97
C ASP A 159 5.04 -3.72 -4.26
N ASP A 160 5.54 -2.49 -4.15
CA ASP A 160 5.99 -1.69 -5.29
C ASP A 160 7.32 -2.21 -5.86
N VAL A 161 7.76 -3.40 -5.42
CA VAL A 161 9.01 -4.06 -5.85
C VAL A 161 8.97 -4.38 -7.35
N ASP A 162 7.79 -4.73 -7.87
CA ASP A 162 7.60 -5.05 -9.30
C ASP A 162 6.83 -3.97 -10.08
N ARG A 163 6.49 -2.84 -9.44
CA ARG A 163 5.98 -1.67 -10.18
C ARG A 163 7.13 -1.15 -11.02
N LEU A 164 6.90 -0.92 -12.32
CA LEU A 164 7.72 0.01 -13.09
C LEU A 164 7.53 1.38 -12.45
N LYS A 165 8.31 1.64 -11.39
CA LYS A 165 8.25 2.87 -10.62
C LYS A 165 8.57 4.00 -11.55
N ASP A 166 7.68 4.97 -11.58
CA ASP A 166 7.78 5.99 -12.58
C ASP A 166 8.91 6.96 -12.19
N SER A 167 9.86 7.21 -13.09
CA SER A 167 10.85 8.28 -12.94
C SER A 167 10.22 9.67 -12.72
N ARG A 168 8.89 9.79 -12.90
CA ARG A 168 8.07 10.98 -12.62
C ARG A 168 8.09 11.45 -11.17
N HIS A 169 8.36 10.58 -10.20
CA HIS A 169 8.41 10.95 -8.79
C HIS A 169 9.54 10.22 -8.09
N VAL A 170 10.54 10.98 -7.62
CA VAL A 170 11.73 10.43 -6.98
C VAL A 170 11.91 11.04 -5.61
N HIS A 171 12.17 10.20 -4.62
CA HIS A 171 12.55 10.61 -3.28
C HIS A 171 14.06 10.43 -3.10
N ILE A 172 14.69 11.42 -2.48
CA ILE A 172 16.09 11.34 -2.03
C ILE A 172 16.19 11.84 -0.60
N LEU A 173 16.81 11.04 0.27
CA LEU A 173 17.16 11.49 1.61
C LEU A 173 18.51 12.21 1.55
N TYR A 174 18.53 13.44 2.06
CA TYR A 174 19.74 14.18 2.33
C TYR A 174 19.93 14.27 3.85
N SER A 175 20.89 13.51 4.36
CA SER A 175 21.13 13.28 5.79
C SER A 175 21.85 14.45 6.48
N GLN A 176 21.44 15.69 6.18
CA GLN A 176 21.93 16.92 6.79
C GLN A 176 20.82 17.98 6.87
N ASN A 177 21.00 18.95 7.77
CA ASN A 177 20.15 20.13 7.88
C ASN A 177 20.23 21.01 6.63
N THR A 178 19.10 21.35 6.01
CA THR A 178 19.04 22.24 4.84
C THR A 178 18.35 23.58 5.13
N LYS A 179 18.00 23.90 6.38
CA LYS A 179 17.29 25.14 6.76
C LYS A 179 18.08 26.42 6.51
N SER A 180 19.40 26.31 6.36
CA SER A 180 20.31 27.41 6.04
C SER A 180 20.94 27.28 4.66
N ALA A 181 20.46 26.35 3.83
CA ALA A 181 21.00 26.16 2.50
C ALA A 181 20.70 27.39 1.63
N ALA A 182 21.66 27.80 0.80
CA ALA A 182 21.55 29.05 0.05
C ALA A 182 21.02 28.82 -1.36
N THR A 183 21.57 27.84 -2.06
CA THR A 183 21.43 27.70 -3.51
C THR A 183 21.06 26.29 -3.91
N LEU A 184 19.98 26.17 -4.67
CA LEU A 184 19.64 24.96 -5.40
C LEU A 184 19.98 25.18 -6.88
N THR A 185 20.87 24.35 -7.41
CA THR A 185 21.36 24.46 -8.78
C THR A 185 20.81 23.33 -9.63
N LEU A 186 20.21 23.69 -10.76
CA LEU A 186 19.76 22.77 -11.79
C LEU A 186 20.68 22.92 -13.00
N PHE A 187 21.54 21.93 -13.23
CA PHE A 187 22.47 21.92 -14.35
C PHE A 187 22.01 20.95 -15.43
N PHE A 188 21.81 21.45 -16.65
CA PHE A 188 21.46 20.69 -17.84
C PHE A 188 22.71 20.52 -18.71
N PRO A 189 23.45 19.41 -18.58
CA PRO A 189 24.79 19.26 -19.15
C PRO A 189 24.82 19.35 -20.67
N ASP A 190 23.81 18.78 -21.35
CA ASP A 190 23.78 18.72 -22.82
C ASP A 190 23.63 20.09 -23.48
N ASP A 191 22.98 21.03 -22.79
CA ASP A 191 22.78 22.40 -23.26
C ASP A 191 23.72 23.39 -22.54
N SER A 192 24.58 22.91 -21.63
CA SER A 192 25.41 23.73 -20.74
C SER A 192 24.63 24.84 -20.02
N HIS A 193 23.35 24.59 -19.73
CA HIS A 193 22.45 25.54 -19.11
C HIS A 193 22.41 25.30 -17.60
N THR A 194 22.52 26.38 -16.82
CA THR A 194 22.46 26.32 -15.36
C THR A 194 21.40 27.28 -14.86
N GLU A 195 20.42 26.75 -14.14
CA GLU A 195 19.45 27.54 -13.40
C GLU A 195 19.86 27.54 -11.92
N THR A 196 19.89 28.72 -11.30
CA THR A 196 20.28 28.89 -9.89
C THR A 196 19.13 29.48 -9.12
N ILE A 197 18.59 28.69 -8.21
CA ILE A 197 17.43 29.02 -7.39
C ILE A 197 17.94 29.43 -6.02
N ASP A 198 17.48 30.59 -5.53
CA ASP A 198 17.65 30.98 -4.14
C ASP A 198 16.77 30.09 -3.25
N TYR A 199 17.38 29.09 -2.61
CA TYR A 199 16.69 28.08 -1.82
C TYR A 199 15.89 28.71 -0.68
N GLN A 200 16.41 29.81 -0.10
CA GLN A 200 15.79 30.49 1.02
C GLN A 200 14.43 31.13 0.65
N SER A 201 14.26 31.55 -0.61
CA SER A 201 13.02 32.15 -1.10
C SER A 201 11.84 31.17 -1.18
N TYR A 202 12.11 29.86 -1.12
CA TYR A 202 11.11 28.80 -1.26
C TYR A 202 10.93 27.96 0.00
N LEU A 203 11.53 28.39 1.12
CA LEU A 203 11.22 27.86 2.44
C LEU A 203 9.99 28.59 3.01
N ASN A 204 9.13 27.85 3.70
CA ASN A 204 8.08 28.45 4.52
C ASN A 204 8.68 29.22 5.72
N ALA A 205 7.86 30.05 6.38
CA ALA A 205 8.32 30.91 7.47
C ALA A 205 9.01 30.14 8.61
N ASP A 206 8.50 28.94 8.92
CA ASP A 206 9.02 28.08 10.00
C ASP A 206 10.21 27.20 9.56
N LYS A 207 10.60 27.26 8.28
CA LYS A 207 11.66 26.44 7.68
C LYS A 207 11.45 24.94 7.92
N THR A 208 10.22 24.48 7.78
CA THR A 208 9.80 23.07 7.89
C THR A 208 9.35 22.50 6.55
N GLU A 209 9.22 23.34 5.53
CA GLU A 209 8.84 22.95 4.18
C GLU A 209 9.60 23.79 3.15
N PHE A 210 10.13 23.12 2.13
CA PHE A 210 10.64 23.69 0.89
C PHE A 210 9.71 23.33 -0.26
N ASN A 211 9.36 24.27 -1.13
CA ASN A 211 8.51 24.01 -2.29
C ASN A 211 8.82 24.96 -3.46
N TRP A 212 9.34 24.40 -4.54
CA TRP A 212 9.68 25.10 -5.78
C TRP A 212 9.05 24.41 -6.99
N GLU A 213 8.48 25.18 -7.91
CA GLU A 213 7.91 24.67 -9.17
C GLU A 213 8.05 25.74 -10.27
N GLU A 214 8.60 25.35 -11.41
CA GLU A 214 8.74 26.25 -12.57
C GLU A 214 8.81 25.51 -13.91
N ILE A 215 8.59 26.25 -15.00
CA ILE A 215 8.84 25.80 -16.37
C ILE A 215 10.06 26.55 -16.89
N LEU A 216 11.16 25.83 -17.08
CA LEU A 216 12.41 26.37 -17.62
C LEU A 216 12.47 26.16 -19.13
N ILE A 217 13.06 27.09 -19.88
CA ILE A 217 13.29 26.92 -21.32
C ILE A 217 14.76 26.56 -21.53
N VAL A 218 15.04 25.29 -21.83
CA VAL A 218 16.40 24.75 -21.99
C VAL A 218 16.60 24.25 -23.41
N GLY A 219 17.55 24.85 -24.13
CA GLY A 219 17.79 24.52 -25.55
C GLY A 219 16.54 24.74 -26.43
N GLY A 220 15.68 25.70 -26.07
CA GLY A 220 14.41 25.98 -26.76
C GLY A 220 13.26 25.03 -26.44
N ILE A 221 13.44 24.09 -25.51
CA ILE A 221 12.40 23.13 -25.08
C ILE A 221 12.03 23.41 -23.62
N ASN A 222 10.72 23.49 -23.35
CA ASN A 222 10.22 23.63 -21.98
C ASN A 222 10.60 22.39 -21.15
N GLN A 223 11.04 22.59 -19.91
CA GLN A 223 11.28 21.59 -18.88
C GLN A 223 10.41 21.97 -17.68
N LYS A 224 9.39 21.16 -17.38
CA LYS A 224 8.48 21.41 -16.24
C LYS A 224 8.95 20.64 -15.01
N LEU A 225 9.46 21.35 -14.01
CA LEU A 225 10.04 20.75 -12.82
C LEU A 225 9.33 21.22 -11.56
N LYS A 226 9.18 20.30 -10.60
CA LYS A 226 8.76 20.60 -9.23
C LYS A 226 9.64 19.84 -8.25
N ILE A 227 10.12 20.55 -7.24
CA ILE A 227 10.95 20.01 -6.17
C ILE A 227 10.39 20.52 -4.85
N HIS A 228 10.06 19.62 -3.94
CA HIS A 228 9.57 19.99 -2.61
C HIS A 228 10.15 19.04 -1.55
N SER A 229 10.05 19.42 -0.28
CA SER A 229 10.40 18.53 0.83
C SER A 229 9.15 17.84 1.36
N HIS A 230 9.22 16.51 1.54
CA HIS A 230 8.22 15.79 2.34
C HIS A 230 8.54 15.88 3.84
N GLU A 231 9.83 16.00 4.16
CA GLU A 231 10.34 16.22 5.50
C GLU A 231 11.50 17.21 5.42
N LEU A 232 11.52 18.19 6.34
CA LEU A 232 12.64 19.11 6.53
C LEU A 232 12.84 19.31 8.02
N SER A 233 13.88 18.68 8.56
CA SER A 233 14.20 18.66 9.98
C SER A 233 15.57 19.29 10.25
N ASP A 234 15.99 19.31 11.51
CA ASP A 234 17.32 19.80 11.89
C ASP A 234 18.46 18.82 11.59
N THR A 235 18.14 17.61 11.14
CA THR A 235 19.13 16.56 10.87
C THR A 235 19.07 16.01 9.45
N GLN A 236 17.95 16.18 8.75
CA GLN A 236 17.73 15.61 7.42
C GLN A 236 16.65 16.35 6.65
N THR A 237 16.70 16.20 5.33
CA THR A 237 15.65 16.64 4.41
C THR A 237 15.33 15.54 3.42
N LEU A 238 14.06 15.18 3.31
CA LEU A 238 13.55 14.24 2.32
C LEU A 238 13.01 15.04 1.13
N PHE A 239 13.78 15.10 0.05
CA PHE A 239 13.38 15.79 -1.17
C PHE A 239 12.55 14.89 -2.08
N CYS A 240 11.55 15.51 -2.71
CA CYS A 240 10.64 14.93 -3.68
C CYS A 240 10.77 15.69 -4.99
N ILE A 241 11.25 15.01 -6.03
CA ILE A 241 11.42 15.56 -7.37
C ILE A 241 10.35 15.00 -8.29
N HIS A 242 9.58 15.90 -8.90
CA HIS A 242 8.62 15.58 -9.94
C HIS A 242 9.16 15.97 -11.31
N ARG A 243 9.31 14.99 -12.19
CA ARG A 243 9.87 15.17 -13.54
C ARG A 243 9.19 14.27 -14.56
N ASP A 244 8.16 14.78 -15.25
CA ASP A 244 7.47 14.04 -16.31
C ASP A 244 8.20 14.09 -17.64
N ARG A 245 8.59 12.92 -18.15
CA ARG A 245 9.29 12.72 -19.43
C ARG A 245 8.53 13.29 -20.63
N ARG A 246 7.22 13.47 -20.55
CA ARG A 246 6.43 14.14 -21.61
C ARG A 246 6.82 15.61 -21.79
N TYR A 247 7.32 16.23 -20.73
CA TYR A 247 7.70 17.64 -20.69
C TYR A 247 9.17 17.84 -20.34
N ASN A 248 9.89 16.81 -19.87
CA ASN A 248 11.27 16.92 -19.43
C ASN A 248 12.15 15.93 -20.20
N THR A 249 12.82 16.45 -21.21
CA THR A 249 13.57 15.67 -22.20
C THR A 249 15.08 15.87 -22.12
N LYS A 250 15.55 16.79 -21.27
CA LYS A 250 16.98 17.12 -21.13
C LYS A 250 17.59 16.45 -19.90
N ALA A 251 18.83 15.97 -19.98
CA ALA A 251 19.56 15.51 -18.80
C ALA A 251 19.62 16.62 -17.74
N LEU A 252 19.63 16.24 -16.46
CA LEU A 252 19.55 17.19 -15.35
C LEU A 252 20.34 16.68 -14.14
N ASN A 253 21.23 17.52 -13.63
CA ASN A 253 21.93 17.32 -12.37
C ASN A 253 21.43 18.35 -11.36
N ILE A 254 21.00 17.90 -10.19
CA ILE A 254 20.50 18.76 -9.12
C ILE A 254 21.53 18.78 -8.01
N SER A 255 21.88 19.98 -7.54
CA SER A 255 22.83 20.16 -6.44
C SER A 255 22.32 21.20 -5.45
N LEU A 256 22.60 21.01 -4.17
CA LEU A 256 22.31 21.98 -3.10
C LEU A 256 23.63 22.46 -2.49
N ASP A 257 23.89 23.76 -2.56
CA ASP A 257 25.16 24.37 -2.13
C ASP A 257 26.40 23.65 -2.67
N GLY A 258 26.33 23.24 -3.94
CA GLY A 258 27.38 22.50 -4.63
C GLY A 258 27.45 21.00 -4.30
N GLN A 259 26.64 20.49 -3.36
CA GLN A 259 26.51 19.06 -3.09
C GLN A 259 25.59 18.42 -4.12
N ASN A 260 26.12 17.52 -4.94
CA ASN A 260 25.34 16.84 -5.98
C ASN A 260 24.36 15.84 -5.34
N LEU A 261 23.07 16.10 -5.55
CA LEU A 261 21.96 15.37 -4.95
C LEU A 261 21.48 14.23 -5.83
N ILE A 262 21.26 14.47 -7.11
CA ILE A 262 20.66 13.48 -8.02
C ILE A 262 20.97 13.84 -9.46
N ASN A 263 21.13 12.83 -10.31
CA ASN A 263 21.38 13.00 -11.74
C ASN A 263 20.37 12.21 -12.57
N TYR A 264 19.90 12.84 -13.66
CA TYR A 264 18.98 12.29 -14.65
C TYR A 264 19.65 12.31 -16.01
N ASN A 265 19.62 11.18 -16.72
CA ASN A 265 20.05 11.14 -18.12
C ASN A 265 18.94 11.62 -19.08
N VAL A 266 19.26 11.78 -20.37
CA VAL A 266 18.32 12.21 -21.41
C VAL A 266 17.11 11.29 -21.54
N ASP A 267 17.34 9.99 -21.39
CA ASP A 267 16.25 9.04 -21.43
C ASP A 267 15.34 9.28 -20.23
N GLY A 268 15.86 9.67 -19.06
CA GLY A 268 15.18 9.92 -17.78
C GLY A 268 15.43 8.85 -16.72
N GLY A 269 16.42 7.97 -16.97
CA GLY A 269 17.02 7.12 -15.95
C GLY A 269 17.68 7.97 -14.86
N VAL A 270 17.59 7.47 -13.64
CA VAL A 270 17.97 8.18 -12.41
C VAL A 270 19.19 7.52 -11.80
N SER A 271 20.14 8.32 -11.34
CA SER A 271 21.30 7.86 -10.56
C SER A 271 21.52 8.73 -9.34
N GLN A 272 22.01 8.12 -8.26
CA GLN A 272 22.39 8.81 -7.03
C GLN A 272 23.42 9.91 -7.30
N GLY A 273 23.26 11.04 -6.62
CA GLY A 273 24.26 12.10 -6.66
C GLY A 273 25.57 11.72 -5.98
N SER A 274 26.64 12.46 -6.26
CA SER A 274 27.97 12.16 -5.70
C SER A 274 28.18 12.66 -4.27
N SER A 275 27.22 13.35 -3.65
CA SER A 275 27.36 13.81 -2.27
C SER A 275 27.31 12.64 -1.29
N PHE A 276 28.19 12.67 -0.27
CA PHE A 276 28.25 11.65 0.78
C PHE A 276 26.97 11.58 1.63
N TRP A 277 26.22 12.67 1.70
CA TRP A 277 25.02 12.79 2.55
C TRP A 277 23.73 12.32 1.87
N VAL A 278 23.83 11.90 0.61
CA VAL A 278 22.69 11.51 -0.21
C VAL A 278 22.59 10.00 -0.24
N ASP A 279 21.40 9.47 0.04
CA ASP A 279 21.11 8.05 -0.12
C ASP A 279 20.65 7.70 -1.53
N SER A 280 20.61 6.40 -1.84
CA SER A 280 20.14 5.92 -3.13
C SER A 280 18.70 6.38 -3.42
N PRO A 281 18.42 6.88 -4.63
CA PRO A 281 17.11 7.43 -4.96
C PRO A 281 16.02 6.35 -4.93
N SER A 282 14.93 6.64 -4.22
CA SER A 282 13.73 5.80 -4.22
C SER A 282 12.76 6.32 -5.26
N LEU A 283 12.56 5.56 -6.33
CA LEU A 283 11.47 5.79 -7.26
C LEU A 283 10.14 5.51 -6.54
N GLN A 284 9.13 6.32 -6.83
CA GLN A 284 7.74 6.11 -6.39
C GLN A 284 6.94 5.69 -7.62
#